data_AF-A0AAD4LAU3-F1
#
_entry.id   AF-A0AAD4LAU3-F1
#
_cell.length_a   1.000
_cell.length_b   1.000
_cell.length_c   1.000
_cell.angle_alpha   90.00
_cell.angle_beta   90.00
_cell.angle_gamma   90.00
#
_symmetry.space_group_name_H-M   'P 1'
#
loop_
_entity.id
_entity.type
_entity.pdbx_description
1 polymer ?
#
loop_
_entity_poly.entity_id
_entity_poly.type
_entity_poly.pdbx_seq_one_letter_code
_entity_poly.pdbx_strand_id
1 'polypeptide(L)'
;VLWAGSTGHVPNISWRTFMTFWLLLMATASTALQVKWTLLAFVTQRQNVSPSVFIEENINNWIYVTLNALYVIINWSVDAVLVFRFYLIFGRLLRWAWPPALLYISSLVTGSLALRQLAIPGTTQNTNKLANWLVVYRTVSLSLGVIVTLSIITRLLYFHRRSGSIHRSPRSPFLRIVATLVESASLDTVSTLVYIIAVGINSPLQNVFLPVLGQVQVIAPMLILYRVAHGR
;
A
#
# COMPACT_ATOMS: atom_id res chain seq x y z
N VAL A 1 21.39 0.22 16.26
CA VAL A 1 22.59 1.10 16.40
C VAL A 1 22.75 2.14 15.27
N LEU A 2 21.83 2.27 14.30
CA LEU A 2 21.79 3.43 13.38
C LEU A 2 20.88 4.59 13.86
N TRP A 3 20.48 4.56 15.14
CA TRP A 3 19.50 5.51 15.71
C TRP A 3 19.91 6.02 17.11
N ALA A 4 21.19 5.89 17.47
CA ALA A 4 21.72 6.40 18.74
C ALA A 4 23.09 7.05 18.48
N GLY A 5 23.12 8.38 18.52
CA GLY A 5 24.28 9.23 18.21
C GLY A 5 23.76 10.60 17.78
N SER A 6 23.23 11.37 18.73
CA SER A 6 23.94 12.52 19.35
C SER A 6 23.85 13.78 18.48
N THR A 7 22.79 14.57 18.68
CA THR A 7 22.84 15.95 19.22
C THR A 7 21.45 16.58 19.19
N GLY A 8 20.95 16.96 20.38
CA GLY A 8 19.98 18.03 20.64
C GLY A 8 18.91 18.39 19.60
N HIS A 9 17.85 17.60 19.54
CA HIS A 9 16.43 18.00 19.41
C HIS A 9 15.66 16.75 19.00
N VAL A 10 14.78 16.28 19.88
CA VAL A 10 13.85 15.18 19.59
C VAL A 10 12.55 15.81 19.06
N PRO A 11 12.34 15.89 17.73
CA PRO A 11 10.98 15.90 17.23
C PRO A 11 10.83 14.76 16.22
N ASN A 12 9.81 13.90 16.40
CA ASN A 12 9.12 13.09 15.37
C ASN A 12 8.61 11.71 15.82
N ILE A 13 8.45 11.46 17.12
CA ILE A 13 7.56 10.36 17.56
C ILE A 13 6.10 10.66 17.18
N SER A 14 5.65 11.92 17.34
CA SER A 14 4.27 12.35 17.06
C SER A 14 3.81 12.11 15.61
N TRP A 15 4.64 12.44 14.61
CA TRP A 15 4.26 12.25 13.21
C TRP A 15 4.10 10.77 12.83
N ARG A 16 5.00 9.91 13.33
CA ARG A 16 4.98 8.48 13.03
C ARG A 16 3.76 7.81 13.65
N THR A 17 3.46 8.13 14.92
CA THR A 17 2.30 7.61 15.63
C THR A 17 1.00 8.10 15.01
N PHE A 18 0.94 9.38 14.60
CA PHE A 18 -0.19 9.94 13.89
C PHE A 18 -0.47 9.20 12.57
N MET A 19 0.56 8.97 11.75
CA MET A 19 0.41 8.25 10.47
C MET A 19 -0.03 6.79 10.65
N THR A 20 0.53 6.07 11.65
CA THR A 20 0.10 4.69 11.93
C THR A 20 -1.32 4.62 12.45
N PHE A 21 -1.72 5.58 13.28
CA PHE A 21 -3.07 5.65 13.81
C PHE A 21 -4.07 5.99 12.71
N TRP A 22 -3.73 6.92 11.82
CA TRP A 22 -4.50 7.25 10.63
C TRP A 22 -4.75 6.04 9.73
N LEU A 23 -3.68 5.29 9.40
CA LEU A 23 -3.79 4.07 8.59
C LEU A 23 -4.64 3.00 9.29
N LEU A 24 -4.51 2.85 10.61
CA LEU A 24 -5.32 1.91 11.39
C LEU A 24 -6.81 2.28 11.37
N LEU A 25 -7.14 3.56 11.56
CA LEU A 25 -8.52 4.05 11.50
C LEU A 25 -9.14 3.78 10.12
N MET A 26 -8.42 4.12 9.05
CA MET A 26 -8.91 3.91 7.69
C MET A 26 -9.05 2.43 7.35
N ALA A 27 -8.08 1.60 7.75
CA ALA A 27 -8.16 0.15 7.61
C ALA A 27 -9.41 -0.40 8.30
N THR A 28 -9.65 0.02 9.55
CA THR A 28 -10.81 -0.42 10.34
C THR A 28 -12.13 -0.01 9.68
N ALA A 29 -12.24 1.24 9.22
CA ALA A 29 -13.41 1.73 8.51
C ALA A 29 -13.66 0.96 7.20
N SER A 30 -12.62 0.71 6.40
CA SER A 30 -12.73 -0.06 5.17
C SER A 30 -13.15 -1.52 5.43
N THR A 31 -12.62 -2.16 6.47
CA THR A 31 -13.03 -3.52 6.86
C THR A 31 -14.48 -3.57 7.30
N ALA A 32 -14.94 -2.59 8.08
CA ALA A 32 -16.34 -2.51 8.52
C ALA A 32 -17.30 -2.38 7.33
N LEU A 33 -16.97 -1.53 6.36
CA LEU A 33 -17.75 -1.38 5.13
C LEU A 33 -17.68 -2.63 4.24
N GLN A 34 -16.51 -3.27 4.14
CA GLN A 34 -16.36 -4.53 3.42
C GLN A 34 -17.22 -5.64 4.01
N VAL A 35 -17.28 -5.77 5.33
CA VAL A 35 -18.14 -6.74 6.02
C VAL A 35 -19.60 -6.45 5.72
N LYS A 36 -20.03 -5.19 5.81
CA LYS A 36 -21.41 -4.78 5.46
C LYS A 36 -21.75 -5.10 4.01
N TRP A 37 -20.84 -4.81 3.08
CA TRP A 37 -21.02 -5.10 1.65
C TRP A 37 -21.15 -6.61 1.39
N THR A 38 -20.29 -7.40 2.04
CA THR A 38 -20.30 -8.87 1.94
C THR A 38 -21.58 -9.46 2.53
N LEU A 39 -22.07 -8.93 3.66
CA LEU A 39 -23.35 -9.35 4.24
C LEU A 39 -24.54 -9.08 3.31
N LEU A 40 -24.56 -7.91 2.67
CA LEU A 40 -25.60 -7.57 1.69
C LEU A 40 -25.57 -8.52 0.48
N ALA A 41 -24.37 -8.82 -0.04
CA ALA A 41 -24.19 -9.69 -1.19
C ALA A 41 -24.49 -11.19 -0.90
N PHE A 42 -24.10 -11.70 0.28
CA PHE A 42 -24.18 -13.14 0.59
C PHE A 42 -25.35 -13.56 1.47
N VAL A 43 -25.86 -12.67 2.34
CA VAL A 43 -26.91 -13.01 3.32
C VAL A 43 -28.26 -12.45 2.90
N THR A 44 -28.34 -11.16 2.58
CA THR A 44 -29.63 -10.48 2.37
C THR A 44 -30.31 -10.85 1.05
N GLN A 45 -29.55 -11.14 -0.01
CA GLN A 45 -30.11 -11.42 -1.34
C GLN A 45 -29.84 -12.83 -1.87
N ARG A 46 -29.41 -13.76 -1.00
CA ARG A 46 -29.03 -15.14 -1.35
C ARG A 46 -30.12 -15.91 -2.10
N GLN A 47 -31.39 -15.54 -1.92
CA GLN A 47 -32.53 -16.23 -2.51
C GLN A 47 -32.88 -15.77 -3.94
N ASN A 48 -32.38 -14.62 -4.40
CA ASN A 48 -32.79 -14.05 -5.70
C ASN A 48 -31.65 -14.00 -6.74
N VAL A 49 -30.40 -13.77 -6.34
CA VAL A 49 -29.28 -13.54 -7.29
C VAL A 49 -27.96 -14.10 -6.73
N SER A 50 -27.07 -14.57 -7.60
CA SER A 50 -25.72 -14.98 -7.18
C SER A 50 -24.88 -13.77 -6.72
N PRO A 51 -23.98 -13.92 -5.72
CA PRO A 51 -23.24 -12.79 -5.16
C PRO A 51 -22.41 -11.97 -6.17
N SER A 52 -21.89 -12.61 -7.23
CA SER A 52 -21.14 -11.91 -8.29
C SER A 52 -22.05 -11.01 -9.13
N VAL A 53 -23.22 -11.51 -9.51
CA VAL A 53 -24.20 -10.75 -10.31
C VAL A 53 -24.78 -9.60 -9.49
N PHE A 54 -25.04 -9.81 -8.20
CA PHE A 54 -25.45 -8.71 -7.31
C PHE A 54 -24.44 -7.57 -7.27
N ILE A 55 -23.14 -7.88 -7.19
CA ILE A 55 -22.07 -6.87 -7.18
C ILE A 55 -22.04 -6.12 -8.50
N GLU A 56 -22.18 -6.80 -9.63
CA GLU A 56 -22.23 -6.19 -10.97
C GLU A 56 -23.43 -5.26 -11.15
N GLU A 57 -24.61 -5.66 -10.66
CA GLU A 57 -25.83 -4.86 -10.73
C GLU A 57 -25.80 -3.65 -9.78
N ASN A 58 -25.06 -3.75 -8.67
CA ASN A 58 -25.01 -2.75 -7.61
C ASN A 58 -23.67 -2.01 -7.52
N ILE A 59 -22.87 -1.97 -8.58
CA ILE A 59 -21.60 -1.20 -8.62
C ILE A 59 -21.77 0.29 -8.29
N ASN A 60 -22.95 0.86 -8.57
CA ASN A 60 -23.26 2.26 -8.29
C ASN A 60 -23.73 2.50 -6.85
N ASN A 61 -23.80 1.46 -6.03
CA ASN A 61 -24.19 1.59 -4.63
C ASN A 61 -23.16 2.44 -3.88
N TRP A 62 -23.63 3.43 -3.12
CA TRP A 62 -22.78 4.33 -2.35
C TRP A 62 -21.80 3.58 -1.43
N ILE A 63 -22.20 2.42 -0.87
CA ILE A 63 -21.32 1.60 -0.01
C ILE A 63 -20.11 1.11 -0.81
N TYR A 64 -20.34 0.60 -2.02
CA TYR A 64 -19.28 0.09 -2.88
C TYR A 64 -18.35 1.20 -3.37
N VAL A 65 -18.90 2.36 -3.75
CA VAL A 65 -18.13 3.52 -4.18
C VAL A 65 -17.28 4.07 -3.02
N THR A 66 -17.87 4.26 -1.83
CA THR A 66 -17.16 4.73 -0.64
C THR A 66 -16.06 3.76 -0.22
N LEU A 67 -16.32 2.46 -0.26
CA LEU A 67 -15.35 1.41 0.05
C LEU A 67 -14.12 1.48 -0.88
N ASN A 68 -14.33 1.56 -2.20
CA ASN A 68 -13.24 1.70 -3.16
C ASN A 68 -12.47 3.02 -2.98
N ALA A 69 -13.18 4.12 -2.69
CA ALA A 69 -12.56 5.41 -2.37
C ALA A 69 -11.64 5.32 -1.16
N LEU A 70 -12.07 4.64 -0.09
CA LEU A 70 -11.23 4.42 1.08
C LEU A 70 -9.98 3.60 0.76
N TYR A 71 -10.09 2.54 -0.05
CA TYR A 71 -8.92 1.76 -0.47
C TYR A 71 -7.90 2.59 -1.24
N VAL A 72 -8.34 3.49 -2.13
CA VAL A 72 -7.45 4.40 -2.86
C VAL A 72 -6.76 5.38 -1.90
N ILE A 73 -7.51 5.96 -0.95
CA ILE A 73 -6.96 6.89 0.05
C ILE A 73 -5.95 6.20 0.98
N ILE A 74 -6.22 4.95 1.39
CA ILE A 74 -5.29 4.13 2.18
C ILE A 74 -4.00 3.94 1.40
N ASN A 75 -4.08 3.51 0.15
CA ASN A 75 -2.90 3.26 -0.68
C ASN A 75 -2.10 4.55 -0.92
N TRP A 76 -2.75 5.70 -1.16
CA TRP A 76 -2.04 6.99 -1.23
C TRP A 76 -1.35 7.35 0.08
N SER A 77 -2.00 7.08 1.22
CA SER A 77 -1.40 7.31 2.54
C SER A 77 -0.17 6.42 2.76
N VAL A 78 -0.22 5.15 2.33
CA VAL A 78 0.90 4.21 2.37
C VAL A 78 2.05 4.68 1.48
N ASP A 79 1.77 5.05 0.23
CA ASP A 79 2.78 5.58 -0.71
C ASP A 79 3.43 6.86 -0.19
N ALA A 80 2.65 7.77 0.40
CA ALA A 80 3.17 8.99 1.02
C ALA A 80 4.15 8.69 2.15
N VAL A 81 3.82 7.72 3.01
CA VAL A 81 4.72 7.26 4.09
C VAL A 81 6.00 6.65 3.51
N LEU A 82 5.92 5.87 2.42
CA LEU A 82 7.09 5.31 1.74
C LEU A 82 8.02 6.38 1.19
N VAL A 83 7.48 7.37 0.46
CA VAL A 83 8.25 8.50 -0.07
C VAL A 83 8.88 9.33 1.05
N PHE A 84 8.13 9.58 2.14
CA PHE A 84 8.65 10.30 3.30
C PHE A 84 9.81 9.55 3.97
N ARG A 85 9.69 8.22 4.12
CA ARG A 85 10.78 7.36 4.65
C ARG A 85 12.01 7.43 3.77
N PHE A 86 11.83 7.36 2.45
CA PHE A 86 12.90 7.50 1.49
C PHE A 86 13.63 8.84 1.65
N TYR A 87 12.89 9.96 1.71
CA TYR A 87 13.46 11.30 1.88
C TYR A 87 14.28 11.43 3.17
N LEU A 88 13.78 10.90 4.29
CA LEU A 88 14.51 10.93 5.56
C LEU A 88 15.78 10.09 5.50
N ILE A 89 15.72 8.88 4.95
CA ILE A 89 16.88 7.99 4.86
C ILE A 89 17.97 8.66 4.03
N PHE A 90 17.62 9.21 2.86
CA PHE A 90 18.56 9.88 1.94
C PHE A 90 19.10 11.23 2.44
N GLY A 91 18.95 11.55 3.73
CA GLY A 91 19.54 12.72 4.36
C GLY A 91 18.84 14.02 3.98
N ARG A 92 17.55 13.95 3.64
CA ARG A 92 16.71 15.12 3.27
C ARG A 92 17.21 15.86 2.01
N LEU A 93 17.98 15.19 1.16
CA LEU A 93 18.48 15.75 -0.09
C LEU A 93 17.41 15.67 -1.18
N LEU A 94 16.86 16.82 -1.57
CA LEU A 94 15.83 16.97 -2.61
C LEU A 94 16.23 16.32 -3.95
N ARG A 95 17.54 16.27 -4.27
CA ARG A 95 18.08 15.64 -5.49
C ARG A 95 17.71 14.16 -5.62
N TRP A 96 17.56 13.43 -4.53
CA TRP A 96 17.21 12.00 -4.58
C TRP A 96 15.71 11.77 -4.47
N ALA A 97 14.96 12.75 -3.99
CA ALA A 97 13.54 12.62 -3.70
C ALA A 97 12.62 12.88 -4.90
N TRP A 98 13.11 13.56 -5.94
CA TRP A 98 12.28 13.89 -7.11
C TRP A 98 11.72 12.66 -7.86
N PRO A 99 12.46 11.55 -8.08
CA PRO A 99 11.91 10.42 -8.84
C PRO A 99 10.75 9.71 -8.10
N PRO A 100 10.86 9.35 -6.80
CA PRO A 100 9.73 8.82 -6.05
C PRO A 100 8.57 9.82 -5.92
N ALA A 101 8.85 11.12 -5.82
CA ALA A 101 7.81 12.14 -5.76
C ALA A 101 7.00 12.23 -7.07
N LEU A 102 7.64 12.13 -8.23
CA LEU A 102 6.94 12.11 -9.52
C LEU A 102 6.05 10.86 -9.68
N LEU A 103 6.55 9.70 -9.27
CA LEU A 103 5.76 8.46 -9.28
C LEU A 103 4.56 8.57 -8.32
N TYR A 104 4.74 9.20 -7.16
CA TYR A 104 3.65 9.45 -6.22
C TYR A 104 2.60 10.39 -6.79
N ILE A 105 3.00 11.50 -7.41
CA ILE A 105 2.06 12.41 -8.10
C ILE A 105 1.32 11.66 -9.21
N SER A 106 2.03 10.79 -9.94
CA SER A 106 1.41 9.95 -10.97
C SER A 106 0.37 8.99 -10.38
N SER A 107 0.61 8.42 -9.20
CA SER A 107 -0.37 7.56 -8.50
C SER A 107 -1.57 8.34 -7.97
N LEU A 108 -1.39 9.61 -7.56
CA LEU A 108 -2.49 10.52 -7.20
C LEU A 108 -3.38 10.84 -8.40
N VAL A 109 -2.77 11.18 -9.55
CA VAL A 109 -3.52 11.52 -10.76
C VAL A 109 -4.30 10.31 -11.28
N THR A 110 -3.62 9.18 -11.45
CA THR A 110 -4.24 7.95 -11.99
C THR A 110 -5.30 7.38 -11.05
N GLY A 111 -5.08 7.42 -9.73
CA GLY A 111 -6.08 7.03 -8.73
C GLY A 111 -7.30 7.96 -8.72
N SER A 112 -7.11 9.27 -8.88
CA SER A 112 -8.22 10.24 -8.95
C SER A 112 -9.08 10.02 -10.19
N LEU A 113 -8.44 9.70 -11.32
CA LEU A 113 -9.14 9.34 -12.55
C LEU A 113 -9.94 8.04 -12.39
N ALA A 114 -9.38 7.03 -11.71
CA ALA A 114 -10.10 5.80 -11.40
C ALA A 114 -11.34 6.05 -10.51
N LEU A 115 -11.21 6.87 -9.46
CA LEU A 115 -12.33 7.25 -8.59
C LEU A 115 -13.40 8.05 -9.33
N ARG A 116 -13.01 8.95 -10.23
CA ARG A 116 -13.96 9.67 -11.08
C ARG A 116 -14.80 8.71 -11.92
N GLN A 117 -14.19 7.66 -12.49
CA GLN A 117 -14.94 6.68 -13.27
C GLN A 117 -15.90 5.85 -12.41
N LEU A 118 -15.54 5.56 -11.16
CA LEU A 118 -16.43 4.90 -10.19
C LEU A 118 -17.61 5.78 -9.75
N ALA A 119 -17.45 7.10 -9.75
CA ALA A 119 -18.47 8.04 -9.27
C ALA A 119 -19.52 8.43 -10.31
N ILE A 120 -19.33 8.10 -11.59
CA ILE A 120 -20.28 8.45 -12.66
C ILE A 120 -21.37 7.36 -12.75
N PRO A 121 -22.63 7.66 -12.38
CA PRO A 121 -23.72 6.69 -12.44
C PRO A 121 -24.03 6.27 -13.88
N GLY A 122 -24.27 4.98 -14.12
CA GLY A 122 -24.66 4.48 -15.45
C GLY A 122 -23.51 4.01 -16.35
N THR A 123 -22.29 3.91 -15.83
CA THR A 123 -21.18 3.25 -16.54
C THR A 123 -21.26 1.72 -16.46
N THR A 124 -22.41 1.13 -16.79
CA THR A 124 -22.53 -0.34 -16.91
C THR A 124 -21.78 -0.93 -18.11
N GLN A 125 -21.19 -0.13 -19.00
CA GLN A 125 -20.47 -0.64 -20.19
C GLN A 125 -19.23 0.20 -20.58
N ASN A 126 -18.33 0.42 -19.63
CA ASN A 126 -16.92 0.69 -19.96
C ASN A 126 -16.02 0.05 -18.90
N THR A 127 -16.33 -1.20 -18.51
CA THR A 127 -15.51 -2.07 -17.65
C THR A 127 -14.03 -1.98 -18.02
N ASN A 128 -13.72 -1.89 -19.32
CA ASN A 128 -12.37 -1.68 -19.83
C ASN A 128 -11.72 -0.37 -19.37
N LYS A 129 -12.41 0.77 -19.37
CA LYS A 129 -11.80 2.06 -18.99
C LYS A 129 -11.49 2.13 -17.50
N LEU A 130 -12.43 1.71 -16.65
CA LEU A 130 -12.20 1.65 -15.20
C LEU A 130 -11.09 0.66 -14.88
N ALA A 131 -11.13 -0.55 -15.44
CA ALA A 131 -10.10 -1.57 -15.27
C ALA A 131 -8.73 -1.05 -15.73
N ASN A 132 -8.65 -0.39 -16.89
CA ASN A 132 -7.40 0.18 -17.39
C ASN A 132 -6.83 1.23 -16.43
N TRP A 133 -7.65 2.16 -15.93
CA TRP A 133 -7.19 3.16 -14.97
C TRP A 133 -6.75 2.54 -13.64
N LEU A 134 -7.47 1.52 -13.14
CA LEU A 134 -7.08 0.77 -11.95
C LEU A 134 -5.76 0.03 -12.13
N VAL A 135 -5.56 -0.63 -13.28
CA VAL A 135 -4.31 -1.33 -13.62
C VAL A 135 -3.15 -0.33 -13.70
N VAL A 136 -3.33 0.80 -14.40
CA VAL A 136 -2.31 1.85 -14.50
C VAL A 136 -1.96 2.39 -13.11
N TYR A 137 -2.97 2.76 -12.33
CA TYR A 137 -2.80 3.24 -10.96
C TYR A 137 -2.02 2.27 -10.08
N ARG A 138 -2.42 0.99 -10.08
CA ARG A 138 -1.79 -0.06 -9.26
C ARG A 138 -0.37 -0.36 -9.73
N THR A 139 -0.12 -0.33 -11.04
CA THR A 139 1.22 -0.55 -11.61
C THR A 139 2.18 0.58 -11.23
N VAL A 140 1.72 1.82 -11.26
CA VAL A 140 2.52 3.00 -10.85
C VAL A 140 2.84 2.94 -9.36
N SER A 141 1.85 2.64 -8.51
CA SER A 141 2.04 2.50 -7.06
C SER A 141 2.99 1.33 -6.72
N LEU A 142 2.82 0.16 -7.36
CA LEU A 142 3.74 -0.97 -7.22
C LEU A 142 5.18 -0.61 -7.62
N SER A 143 5.34 0.09 -8.74
CA SER A 143 6.65 0.53 -9.22
C SER A 143 7.32 1.48 -8.23
N LEU A 144 6.56 2.42 -7.64
CA LEU A 144 7.03 3.29 -6.57
C LEU A 144 7.52 2.48 -5.37
N GLY A 145 6.71 1.53 -4.90
CA GLY A 145 7.04 0.67 -3.76
C GLY A 145 8.34 -0.13 -3.98
N VAL A 146 8.48 -0.74 -5.15
CA VAL A 146 9.68 -1.52 -5.53
C VAL A 146 10.92 -0.62 -5.65
N ILE A 147 10.84 0.49 -6.37
CA ILE A 147 11.97 1.42 -6.58
C ILE A 147 12.45 2.00 -5.26
N VAL A 148 11.53 2.47 -4.41
CA VAL A 148 11.85 3.02 -3.10
C VAL A 148 12.49 1.97 -2.21
N THR A 149 11.93 0.76 -2.16
CA THR A 149 12.43 -0.32 -1.30
C THR A 149 13.83 -0.77 -1.73
N LEU A 150 14.05 -1.00 -3.02
CA LEU A 150 15.38 -1.35 -3.56
C LEU A 150 16.40 -0.25 -3.30
N SER A 151 16.02 1.01 -3.44
CA SER A 151 16.90 2.15 -3.18
C SER A 151 17.28 2.26 -1.69
N ILE A 152 16.34 1.98 -0.78
CA ILE A 152 16.62 1.92 0.65
C ILE A 152 17.59 0.79 0.96
N ILE A 153 17.35 -0.42 0.43
CA ILE A 153 18.18 -1.60 0.66
C ILE A 153 19.60 -1.39 0.12
N THR A 154 19.74 -0.91 -1.12
CA THR A 154 21.05 -0.67 -1.76
C THR A 154 21.88 0.34 -0.98
N ARG A 155 21.28 1.46 -0.56
CA ARG A 155 21.98 2.47 0.26
C ARG A 155 22.36 1.94 1.63
N LEU A 156 21.46 1.16 2.25
CA LEU A 156 21.71 0.52 3.53
C LEU A 156 22.87 -0.48 3.45
N LEU A 157 22.94 -1.29 2.38
CA LEU A 157 24.05 -2.20 2.09
C LEU A 157 25.35 -1.45 1.81
N TYR A 158 25.30 -0.33 1.07
CA TYR A 158 26.47 0.49 0.78
C TYR A 158 27.11 1.04 2.05
N PHE A 159 26.32 1.60 2.98
CA PHE A 159 26.83 2.06 4.27
C PHE A 159 27.42 0.93 5.10
N HIS A 160 26.74 -0.23 5.13
CA HIS A 160 27.24 -1.38 5.88
C HIS A 160 28.58 -1.91 5.34
N ARG A 161 28.72 -1.99 4.01
CA ARG A 161 29.99 -2.37 3.36
C ARG A 161 31.11 -1.37 3.67
N ARG A 162 30.80 -0.07 3.67
CA ARG A 162 31.78 0.99 3.95
C ARG A 162 32.18 1.08 5.41
N SER A 163 31.32 0.69 6.35
CA SER A 163 31.64 0.65 7.78
C SER A 163 32.55 -0.52 8.21
N GLY A 164 33.09 -1.31 7.28
CA GLY A 164 34.11 -2.32 7.58
C GLY A 164 33.64 -3.50 8.44
N SER A 165 32.35 -3.58 8.76
CA SER A 165 31.74 -4.64 9.59
C SER A 165 31.52 -5.96 8.81
N ILE A 166 32.39 -6.24 7.85
CA ILE A 166 32.36 -7.43 7.00
C ILE A 166 32.67 -8.72 7.78
N HIS A 167 33.05 -8.62 9.06
CA HIS A 167 33.62 -9.76 9.79
C HIS A 167 32.83 -10.34 10.98
N ARG A 168 31.54 -10.03 11.21
CA ARG A 168 30.82 -10.69 12.33
C ARG A 168 29.40 -11.15 12.00
N SER A 169 29.34 -12.44 11.64
CA SER A 169 28.22 -13.37 11.72
C SER A 169 27.09 -13.22 10.68
N PRO A 170 26.69 -14.33 10.02
CA PRO A 170 25.45 -14.44 9.23
C PRO A 170 24.17 -14.02 9.99
N ARG A 171 24.24 -13.85 11.31
CA ARG A 171 23.15 -13.41 12.20
C ARG A 171 23.22 -11.93 12.59
N SER A 172 23.89 -11.07 11.82
CA SER A 172 23.94 -9.65 12.16
C SER A 172 22.52 -9.05 12.18
N PRO A 173 22.18 -8.21 13.17
CA PRO A 173 20.85 -7.58 13.27
C PRO A 173 20.51 -6.76 12.01
N PHE A 174 21.54 -6.31 11.29
CA PHE A 174 21.42 -5.66 9.99
C PHE A 174 20.75 -6.54 8.92
N LEU A 175 21.21 -7.78 8.74
CA LEU A 175 20.62 -8.72 7.76
C LEU A 175 19.17 -9.03 8.09
N ARG A 176 18.81 -9.10 9.38
CA ARG A 176 17.41 -9.28 9.82
C ARG A 176 16.53 -8.09 9.44
N ILE A 177 17.04 -6.85 9.56
CA ILE A 177 16.30 -5.65 9.15
C ILE A 177 16.08 -5.62 7.64
N VAL A 178 17.14 -5.89 6.85
CA VAL A 178 17.03 -5.96 5.38
C VAL A 178 16.08 -7.07 4.96
N ALA A 179 16.20 -8.26 5.54
CA ALA A 179 15.30 -9.38 5.27
C ALA A 179 13.85 -9.04 5.58
N THR A 180 13.57 -8.34 6.69
CA THR A 180 12.23 -7.85 7.02
C THR A 180 11.67 -6.93 5.95
N LEU A 181 12.48 -5.97 5.48
CA LEU A 181 12.06 -5.02 4.45
C LEU A 181 11.72 -5.76 3.16
N VAL A 182 12.59 -6.68 2.73
CA VAL A 182 12.37 -7.50 1.53
C VAL A 182 11.13 -8.38 1.68
N GLU A 183 10.97 -9.06 2.81
CA GLU A 183 9.83 -9.94 3.12
C GLU A 183 8.52 -9.15 3.02
N SER A 184 8.43 -8.00 3.69
CA SER A 184 7.23 -7.16 3.67
C SER A 184 6.91 -6.57 2.28
N ALA A 185 7.94 -6.14 1.54
CA ALA A 185 7.75 -5.61 0.19
C ALA A 185 7.39 -6.69 -0.82
N SER A 186 7.92 -7.91 -0.65
CA SER A 186 7.57 -9.04 -1.52
C SER A 186 6.11 -9.45 -1.35
N LEU A 187 5.59 -9.45 -0.12
CA LEU A 187 4.18 -9.74 0.16
C LEU A 187 3.24 -8.73 -0.52
N ASP A 188 3.55 -7.43 -0.42
CA ASP A 188 2.77 -6.38 -1.07
C ASP A 188 2.85 -6.46 -2.61
N THR A 189 4.06 -6.67 -3.15
CA THR A 189 4.29 -6.77 -4.60
C THR A 189 3.55 -7.97 -5.19
N VAL A 190 3.66 -9.15 -4.57
CA VAL A 190 2.98 -10.38 -5.03
C VAL A 190 1.47 -10.19 -4.97
N SER A 191 0.95 -9.67 -3.87
CA SER A 191 -0.49 -9.47 -3.72
C SER A 191 -1.00 -8.50 -4.80
N THR A 192 -0.31 -7.38 -5.00
CA THR A 192 -0.71 -6.35 -5.98
C THR A 192 -0.62 -6.88 -7.41
N LEU A 193 0.37 -7.72 -7.71
CA LEU A 193 0.50 -8.38 -9.01
C LEU A 193 -0.65 -9.37 -9.27
N VAL A 194 -1.03 -10.17 -8.28
CA VAL A 194 -2.21 -11.06 -8.37
C VAL A 194 -3.48 -10.27 -8.67
N TYR A 195 -3.66 -9.12 -8.02
CA TYR A 195 -4.80 -8.25 -8.29
C TYR A 195 -4.78 -7.65 -9.70
N ILE A 196 -3.63 -7.15 -10.16
CA ILE A 196 -3.49 -6.62 -11.53
C ILE A 196 -3.87 -7.70 -12.56
N ILE A 197 -3.41 -8.94 -12.36
CA ILE A 197 -3.77 -10.07 -13.22
C ILE A 197 -5.28 -10.32 -13.15
N ALA A 198 -5.87 -10.38 -11.95
CA ALA A 198 -7.30 -10.62 -11.74
C ALA A 198 -8.18 -9.57 -12.44
N VAL A 199 -7.78 -8.30 -12.40
CA VAL A 199 -8.45 -7.21 -13.13
C VAL A 199 -8.25 -7.35 -14.64
N GLY A 200 -7.04 -7.71 -15.09
CA GLY A 200 -6.73 -7.88 -16.52
C GLY A 200 -7.52 -9.01 -17.19
N ILE A 201 -7.82 -10.08 -16.47
CA ILE A 201 -8.67 -11.19 -16.95
C ILE A 201 -10.16 -10.96 -16.69
N ASN A 202 -10.56 -9.78 -16.19
CA ASN A 202 -11.94 -9.45 -15.78
C ASN A 202 -12.58 -10.50 -14.87
N SER A 203 -11.81 -11.09 -13.95
CA SER A 203 -12.31 -12.14 -13.07
C SER A 203 -12.98 -11.54 -11.84
N PRO A 204 -14.09 -12.13 -11.33
CA PRO A 204 -14.70 -11.74 -10.06
C PRO A 204 -13.74 -11.87 -8.86
N LEU A 205 -12.61 -12.57 -9.03
CA LEU A 205 -11.51 -12.63 -8.08
C LEU A 205 -10.98 -11.23 -7.69
N GLN A 206 -11.10 -10.21 -8.56
CA GLN A 206 -10.70 -8.84 -8.21
C GLN A 206 -11.38 -8.33 -6.93
N ASN A 207 -12.65 -8.67 -6.72
CA ASN A 207 -13.43 -8.25 -5.56
C ASN A 207 -13.05 -9.00 -4.28
N VAL A 208 -12.43 -10.18 -4.42
CA VAL A 208 -11.93 -11.00 -3.30
C VAL A 208 -10.51 -10.59 -2.90
N PHE A 209 -9.67 -10.24 -3.88
CA PHE A 209 -8.29 -9.85 -3.63
C PHE A 209 -8.14 -8.38 -3.21
N LEU A 210 -9.02 -7.47 -3.63
CA LEU A 210 -8.96 -6.05 -3.24
C LEU A 210 -8.98 -5.84 -1.72
N PRO A 211 -9.83 -6.52 -0.93
CA PRO A 211 -9.79 -6.41 0.53
C PRO A 211 -8.51 -6.97 1.13
N VAL A 212 -8.04 -8.11 0.62
CA VAL A 212 -6.80 -8.76 1.07
C VAL A 212 -5.61 -7.82 0.88
N LEU A 213 -5.53 -7.19 -0.29
CA LEU A 213 -4.53 -6.15 -0.59
C LEU A 213 -4.55 -5.02 0.42
N GLY A 214 -5.73 -4.45 0.67
CA GLY A 214 -5.88 -3.31 1.58
C GLY A 214 -5.34 -3.64 2.98
N GLN A 215 -5.56 -4.86 3.46
CA GLN A 215 -5.02 -5.30 4.75
C GLN A 215 -3.50 -5.53 4.71
N VAL A 216 -2.99 -6.22 3.68
CA VAL A 216 -1.55 -6.51 3.54
C VAL A 216 -0.73 -5.22 3.51
N GLN A 217 -1.21 -4.20 2.78
CA GLN A 217 -0.58 -2.89 2.68
C GLN A 217 -0.45 -2.16 4.02
N VAL A 218 -1.39 -2.37 4.94
CA VAL A 218 -1.40 -1.74 6.27
C VAL A 218 -0.57 -2.55 7.28
N ILE A 219 -0.59 -3.88 7.16
CA ILE A 219 0.16 -4.78 8.04
C ILE A 219 1.68 -4.65 7.79
N ALA A 220 2.11 -4.51 6.54
CA ALA A 220 3.53 -4.38 6.18
C ALA A 220 4.27 -3.28 6.99
N PRO A 221 3.81 -2.01 7.03
CA PRO A 221 4.46 -0.98 7.83
C PRO A 221 4.35 -1.22 9.35
N MET A 222 3.30 -1.90 9.83
CA MET A 222 3.17 -2.28 11.25
C MET A 222 4.18 -3.36 11.64
N LEU A 223 4.41 -4.37 10.79
CA LEU A 223 5.42 -5.41 11.04
C LEU A 223 6.83 -4.84 11.13
N ILE A 224 7.16 -3.86 10.29
CA ILE A 224 8.42 -3.13 10.37
C ILE A 224 8.52 -2.40 11.71
N LEU A 225 7.47 -1.70 12.13
CA LEU A 225 7.44 -0.95 13.39
C LEU A 225 7.53 -1.86 14.61
N TYR A 226 6.81 -2.98 14.61
CA TYR A 226 6.84 -3.99 15.66
C TYR A 226 8.24 -4.60 15.80
N ARG A 227 8.88 -4.98 14.69
CA ARG A 227 10.28 -5.50 14.73
C ARG A 227 11.28 -4.43 15.19
N VAL A 228 11.07 -3.15 14.87
CA VAL A 228 11.90 -2.04 15.37
C VAL A 228 11.68 -1.77 16.86
N ALA A 229 10.45 -1.92 17.36
CA ALA A 229 10.13 -1.74 18.78
C ALA A 229 10.64 -2.91 19.65
N HIS A 230 10.65 -4.14 19.11
CA HIS A 230 11.12 -5.34 19.81
C HIS A 230 12.62 -5.64 19.63
N GLY A 231 13.35 -4.91 18.77
CA GLY A 231 14.80 -5.08 18.55
C GLY A 231 15.59 -3.85 18.97
N ARG A 232 16.76 -3.89 19.62
CA ARG A 232 17.89 -4.82 19.45
C ARG A 232 18.10 -5.25 17.99
#